data_AF-A0A4R2C8R6-F1
#
_entry.id   AF-A0A4R2C8R6-F1
#
_cell.length_a   1.000
_cell.length_b   1.000
_cell.length_c   1.000
_cell.angle_alpha   90.00
_cell.angle_beta   90.00
_cell.angle_gamma   90.00
#
_symmetry.space_group_name_H-M   'P 1'
#
loop_
_entity.id
_entity.type
_entity.pdbx_description
1 polymer ?
#
loop_
_entity_poly.entity_id
_entity_poly.type
_entity_poly.pdbx_seq_one_letter_code
_entity_poly.pdbx_strand_id
1 'polypeptide(L)' 'MGQKVGALKELAIGELRVALTPESAAQLQKLGYACLVEAGAGEGSGISDDAYRTAGVTVVEDAAALVAAS' A
#
# COMPACT_ATOMS: atom_id res chain seq x y z
N MET A 1 16.10 11.58 -5.05
CA MET A 1 15.00 11.12 -4.18
C MET A 1 13.77 10.95 -5.04
N GLY A 2 13.29 9.72 -5.24
CA GLY A 2 12.07 9.46 -5.99
C GLY A 2 10.82 9.80 -5.17
N GLN A 3 9.74 10.18 -5.84
CA GLN A 3 8.44 10.44 -5.20
C GLN A 3 7.85 9.14 -4.63
N LYS A 4 6.98 9.25 -3.63
CA LYS A 4 6.34 8.11 -2.95
C LYS A 4 4.85 8.08 -3.21
N VAL A 5 4.28 6.88 -3.27
CA VAL A 5 2.84 6.63 -3.41
C VAL A 5 2.41 5.73 -2.27
N GLY A 6 1.45 6.20 -1.46
CA GLY A 6 0.93 5.48 -0.30
C GLY A 6 -0.53 5.08 -0.47
N ALA A 7 -0.89 3.89 0.01
CA ALA A 7 -2.27 3.43 0.10
C ALA A 7 -2.67 3.20 1.56
N LEU A 8 -3.63 4.00 2.03
CA LEU A 8 -4.24 3.87 3.36
C LEU A 8 -5.26 2.74 3.39
N LYS A 9 -5.57 2.27 4.59
CA LYS A 9 -6.68 1.37 4.85
C LYS A 9 -8.00 2.14 4.74
N GLU A 10 -8.96 1.56 4.02
CA GLU A 10 -10.32 2.11 3.94
C GLU A 10 -11.05 1.97 5.28
N LEU A 11 -11.78 3.00 5.67
CA LEU A 11 -12.49 3.07 6.97
C LEU A 11 -14.01 2.95 6.84
N ALA A 12 -14.54 3.07 5.62
CA ALA A 12 -15.97 3.01 5.39
C ALA A 12 -16.52 1.60 5.68
N ILE A 13 -17.66 1.53 6.36
CA ILE A 13 -18.29 0.26 6.72
C ILE A 13 -18.67 -0.50 5.44
N GLY A 14 -18.19 -1.73 5.32
CA GLY A 14 -18.42 -2.59 4.16
C GLY A 14 -17.53 -2.28 2.95
N GLU A 15 -16.64 -1.30 3.05
CA GLU A 15 -15.61 -1.09 2.04
C GLU A 15 -14.49 -2.12 2.23
N LEU A 16 -14.27 -2.93 1.19
CA LEU A 16 -13.32 -4.03 1.19
C LEU A 16 -12.18 -3.80 0.19
N ARG A 17 -12.27 -2.76 -0.65
CA ARG A 17 -11.26 -2.44 -1.66
C ARG A 17 -10.01 -1.83 -1.04
N VAL A 18 -8.94 -1.79 -1.83
CA VAL A 18 -7.68 -1.11 -1.53
C VAL A 18 -7.20 -0.37 -2.78
N ALA A 19 -6.62 0.82 -2.59
CA ALA A 19 -6.21 1.70 -3.68
C ALA A 19 -4.94 1.24 -4.42
N LEU A 20 -4.20 0.28 -3.87
CA LEU A 20 -2.94 -0.22 -4.42
C LEU A 20 -2.91 -1.74 -4.34
N THR A 21 -2.77 -2.42 -5.48
CA THR A 21 -2.50 -3.86 -5.55
C THR A 21 -1.00 -4.11 -5.75
N PRO A 22 -0.47 -5.30 -5.41
CA PRO A 22 0.92 -5.68 -5.70
C PRO A 22 1.30 -5.50 -7.17
N GLU A 23 0.39 -5.80 -8.10
CA GLU A 23 0.61 -5.61 -9.53
C GLU A 23 0.75 -4.13 -9.91
N SER A 24 -0.18 -3.28 -9.44
CA SER A 24 -0.12 -1.83 -9.70
C SER A 24 1.12 -1.18 -9.06
N ALA A 25 1.53 -1.65 -7.88
CA ALA A 25 2.75 -1.20 -7.23
C ALA A 25 4.00 -1.54 -8.05
N ALA A 26 4.08 -2.75 -8.62
CA ALA A 26 5.17 -3.13 -9.50
C ALA A 26 5.26 -2.25 -10.76
N GLN A 27 4.12 -1.79 -11.28
CA GLN A 27 4.09 -0.85 -12.41
C GLN A 27 4.60 0.55 -12.00
N LEU A 28 4.18 1.06 -10.84
CA LEU A 28 4.64 2.33 -10.30
C LEU A 28 6.14 2.31 -9.96
N GLN A 29 6.64 1.21 -9.39
CA GLN A 29 8.06 1.03 -9.09
C GLN A 29 8.94 1.07 -10.35
N LYS A 30 8.46 0.52 -11.49
CA LYS A 30 9.17 0.64 -12.78
C LYS A 30 9.30 2.07 -13.28
N LEU A 31 8.39 2.96 -12.88
CA LEU A 31 8.45 4.40 -13.17
C LEU A 31 9.33 5.16 -12.15
N GLY A 32 9.89 4.47 -11.15
CA GLY A 32 10.79 5.05 -10.15
C GLY A 32 10.11 5.52 -8.86
N TYR A 33 8.82 5.20 -8.65
CA TYR A 33 8.13 5.50 -7.40
C TYR A 33 8.42 4.46 -6.33
N ALA A 34 8.56 4.91 -5.07
CA ALA A 34 8.49 4.01 -3.93
C ALA A 34 7.01 3.84 -3.52
N CYS A 35 6.60 2.59 -3.29
CA CYS A 35 5.22 2.27 -2.92
C CYS A 35 5.14 1.88 -1.44
N LEU A 36 4.16 2.45 -0.75
CA LEU A 36 3.85 2.20 0.65
C LEU A 36 2.39 1.79 0.80
N VAL A 37 2.09 0.97 1.80
CA VAL A 37 0.73 0.56 2.15
C VAL A 37 0.59 0.48 3.66
N GLU A 38 -0.57 0.86 4.19
CA GLU A 38 -0.89 0.67 5.60
C GLU A 38 -1.09 -0.81 5.91
N ALA A 39 -0.61 -1.27 7.06
CA ALA A 39 -0.77 -2.64 7.51
C ALA A 39 -2.25 -3.05 7.52
N GLY A 40 -2.55 -4.19 6.90
CA GLY A 40 -3.90 -4.71 6.79
C GLY A 40 -4.82 -3.99 5.81
N ALA A 41 -4.35 -2.98 5.05
CA ALA A 41 -5.19 -2.26 4.10
C ALA A 41 -5.76 -3.15 2.98
N GLY A 42 -5.02 -4.19 2.59
CA GLY A 42 -5.43 -5.13 1.54
C GLY A 42 -6.25 -6.32 2.02
N GLU A 43 -6.43 -6.53 3.32
CA GLU A 43 -7.06 -7.74 3.87
C GLU A 43 -8.49 -7.94 3.36
N GLY A 44 -9.28 -6.86 3.32
CA GLY A 44 -10.64 -6.89 2.76
C GLY A 44 -10.68 -7.29 1.29
N SER A 45 -9.62 -7.01 0.54
CA SER A 45 -9.44 -7.36 -0.87
C SER A 45 -8.75 -8.72 -1.07
N GLY A 46 -8.48 -9.46 0.00
CA GLY A 46 -7.79 -10.75 -0.06
C GLY A 46 -6.29 -10.65 -0.33
N ILE A 47 -5.66 -9.49 -0.11
CA ILE A 47 -4.23 -9.25 -0.31
C ILE A 47 -3.57 -9.13 1.07
N SER A 48 -2.69 -10.06 1.40
CA SER A 48 -1.95 -10.03 2.66
C SER A 48 -0.82 -9.00 2.63
N ASP A 49 -0.42 -8.51 3.80
CA ASP A 49 0.78 -7.68 3.94
C ASP A 49 2.04 -8.38 3.39
N ASP A 50 2.12 -9.70 3.49
CA ASP A 50 3.24 -10.48 2.95
C ASP A 50 3.28 -10.43 1.41
N ALA A 51 2.12 -10.41 0.75
CA ALA A 51 2.04 -10.23 -0.69
C ALA A 51 2.56 -8.83 -1.11
N TYR A 52 2.28 -7.79 -0.32
CA TYR A 52 2.85 -6.46 -0.54
C TYR A 52 4.36 -6.44 -0.34
N ARG A 53 4.87 -7.03 0.74
CA ARG A 53 6.33 -7.13 1.00
C ARG A 53 7.04 -7.89 -0.12
N THR A 54 6.47 -8.99 -0.59
CA THR A 54 6.99 -9.79 -1.72
C THR A 54 7.05 -8.97 -3.01
N ALA A 55 6.10 -8.06 -3.23
CA ALA A 55 6.10 -7.12 -4.35
C ALA A 55 6.98 -5.87 -4.12
N GLY A 56 7.80 -5.84 -3.06
CA GLY A 56 8.69 -4.71 -2.76
C GLY A 56 7.96 -3.46 -2.27
N VAL A 57 6.70 -3.59 -1.85
CA VAL A 57 5.94 -2.50 -1.21
C VAL A 57 6.30 -2.45 0.26
N THR A 58 6.53 -1.24 0.78
CA THR A 58 6.77 -1.04 2.22
C THR A 58 5.44 -1.04 2.95
N VAL A 59 5.26 -2.01 3.86
CA VAL A 59 4.10 -2.02 4.77
C VAL A 59 4.41 -1.16 5.98
N VAL A 60 3.55 -0.19 6.27
CA VAL A 60 3.68 0.80 7.34
C VAL A 60 2.63 0.54 8.40
N GLU A 61 2.99 0.67 9.67
CA GLU A 61 2.17 0.22 10.81
C GLU A 61 0.79 0.89 10.90
N ASP A 62 0.71 2.19 10.63
CA ASP A 62 -0.53 2.95 10.73
C ASP A 62 -0.64 4.08 9.69
N ALA A 63 -1.83 4.65 9.59
CA ALA A 63 -2.15 5.74 8.69
C ALA A 63 -1.29 7.00 8.91
N ALA A 64 -0.98 7.35 10.16
CA ALA A 64 -0.23 8.57 10.48
C ALA A 64 1.23 8.44 10.03
N ALA A 65 1.84 7.29 10.32
CA ALA A 65 3.19 6.95 9.87
C ALA A 65 3.26 6.89 8.35
N LEU A 66 2.24 6.34 7.68
CA LEU A 66 2.20 6.31 6.22
C LEU A 66 2.15 7.72 5.62
N VAL A 67 1.25 8.58 6.12
CA VAL A 67 1.12 9.98 5.67
C VAL A 67 2.41 10.77 5.90
N ALA A 68 3.10 10.55 7.02
CA ALA A 68 4.38 11.20 7.29
C ALA A 68 5.50 10.67 6.39
N ALA A 69 5.41 9.41 5.95
CA ALA A 69 6.43 8.73 5.18
C ALA A 69 6.30 8.93 3.67
N SER A 70 5.10 9.22 3.13
CA SER A 70 4.83 9.39 1.70
C SER A 70 4.86 10.85 1.25
#